data_AF-A0A375HMC9-F1
#
_entry.id   AF-A0A375HMC9-F1
#
_cell.length_a   1.000
_cell.length_b   1.000
_cell.length_c   1.000
_cell.angle_alpha   90.00
_cell.angle_beta   90.00
_cell.angle_gamma   90.00
#
_symmetry.space_group_name_H-M   'P 1'
#
loop_
_entity.id
_entity.type
_entity.pdbx_description
1 polymer ?
#
loop_
_entity_poly.entity_id
_entity_poly.type
_entity_poly.pdbx_seq_one_letter_code
_entity_poly.pdbx_strand_id
1 'polypeptide(L)' 'MSRKGRSPDNAACEGFFGRLKNDIYYGRNWGGTTVEGFMHELNSYIRWYNERRIKLSLRAMSPVEYRRHLGLAT' A
#
# COMPACT_ATOMS: atom_id res chain seq x y z
N MET A 1 -6.24 9.96 -10.07
CA MET A 1 -5.96 9.24 -11.34
C MET A 1 -5.31 10.22 -12.29
N SER A 2 -4.24 9.82 -12.99
CA SER A 2 -3.54 10.67 -13.96
C SER A 2 -4.43 11.02 -15.16
N ARG A 3 -4.14 12.13 -15.84
CA ARG A 3 -4.80 12.53 -17.09
C ARG A 3 -4.52 11.46 -18.15
N LYS A 4 -5.52 11.12 -18.97
CA LYS A 4 -5.41 10.08 -20.03
C LYS A 4 -4.12 10.30 -20.84
N GLY A 5 -3.22 9.31 -20.84
CA GLY A 5 -1.95 9.35 -21.59
C GLY A 5 -0.67 9.61 -20.77
N ARG A 6 -0.72 9.81 -19.44
CA ARG A 6 0.49 9.88 -18.59
C ARG A 6 0.61 8.66 -17.67
N SER A 7 1.26 7.61 -18.18
CA SER A 7 1.51 6.35 -17.45
C SER A 7 2.46 6.47 -16.24
N PRO A 8 3.52 7.31 -16.24
CA PRO A 8 4.47 7.36 -15.11
C PRO A 8 3.81 7.83 -13.81
N ASP A 9 2.89 8.80 -13.92
CA ASP A 9 2.18 9.39 -12.78
C ASP A 9 1.19 8.39 -12.14
N ASN A 10 0.70 7.40 -12.89
CA ASN A 10 -0.23 6.38 -12.39
C ASN A 10 0.47 5.11 -11.93
N ALA A 11 1.66 4.81 -12.46
CA ALA A 11 2.38 3.55 -12.23
C ALA A 11 2.65 3.26 -10.74
N ALA A 12 2.97 4.30 -9.95
CA ALA A 12 3.19 4.13 -8.50
C ALA A 12 1.91 3.69 -7.77
N CYS A 13 0.78 4.33 -8.09
CA CYS A 13 -0.53 3.97 -7.53
C CYS A 13 -1.00 2.60 -8.02
N GLU A 14 -0.85 2.30 -9.31
CA GLU A 14 -1.18 0.99 -9.89
C GLU A 14 -0.40 -0.14 -9.20
N GLY A 15 0.91 0.05 -8.97
CA GLY A 15 1.75 -0.93 -8.30
C GLY A 15 1.40 -1.15 -6.82
N PHE A 16 0.81 -0.15 -6.16
CA PHE A 16 0.26 -0.30 -4.81
C PHE A 16 -1.07 -1.06 -4.84
N PHE A 17 -2.04 -0.61 -5.64
CA PHE A 17 -3.37 -1.24 -5.69
C PHE A 17 -3.33 -2.68 -6.21
N GLY A 18 -2.42 -2.98 -7.14
CA GLY A 18 -2.20 -4.36 -7.59
C GLY A 18 -1.75 -5.27 -6.44
N ARG A 19 -0.82 -4.81 -5.59
CA ARG A 19 -0.37 -5.56 -4.41
C ARG A 19 -1.45 -5.70 -3.37
N LEU A 20 -2.13 -4.59 -3.06
CA LEU A 20 -3.24 -4.58 -2.12
C LEU A 20 -4.28 -5.63 -2.49
N LYS A 21 -4.73 -5.65 -3.75
CA LYS A 21 -5.71 -6.64 -4.21
C LYS A 21 -5.20 -8.07 -4.09
N ASN A 22 -3.95 -8.35 -4.46
CA ASN A 22 -3.38 -9.69 -4.34
C ASN A 22 -3.23 -10.15 -2.88
N ASP A 23 -2.77 -9.27 -1.99
CA ASP A 23 -2.41 -9.65 -0.62
C ASP A 23 -3.64 -9.74 0.29
N ILE A 24 -4.66 -8.90 0.07
CA ILE A 24 -5.83 -8.79 0.97
C ILE A 24 -7.14 -9.26 0.33
N TYR A 25 -7.34 -9.05 -0.97
CA TYR A 25 -8.67 -9.20 -1.56
C TYR A 25 -8.83 -10.53 -2.29
N TYR A 26 -7.92 -10.86 -3.20
CA TYR A 26 -7.96 -12.09 -3.98
C TYR A 26 -7.70 -13.32 -3.09
N GLY A 27 -8.43 -14.41 -3.36
CA GLY A 27 -8.32 -15.65 -2.61
C GLY A 27 -8.95 -15.63 -1.21
N ARG A 28 -9.66 -14.54 -0.84
CA ARG A 28 -10.41 -14.45 0.42
C ARG A 28 -11.91 -14.29 0.16
N ASN A 29 -12.72 -14.90 1.02
CA ASN A 29 -14.17 -14.72 0.99
C ASN A 29 -14.57 -13.66 2.01
N TRP A 30 -15.18 -12.57 1.53
CA TRP A 30 -15.65 -11.44 2.35
C TRP A 30 -17.16 -11.48 2.62
N GLY A 31 -17.88 -12.51 2.18
CA GLY A 31 -19.34 -12.58 2.25
C GLY A 31 -19.94 -12.55 3.67
N GLY A 32 -19.14 -12.85 4.69
CA GLY A 32 -19.54 -12.73 6.10
C GLY A 32 -18.92 -11.55 6.85
N THR A 33 -18.19 -10.67 6.16
CA THR A 33 -17.51 -9.53 6.80
C THR A 33 -18.35 -8.27 6.67
N THR A 34 -18.49 -7.53 7.77
CA THR A 34 -19.14 -6.21 7.71
C THR A 34 -18.25 -5.21 6.98
N VAL A 35 -18.85 -4.10 6.52
CA VAL A 35 -18.09 -3.01 5.89
C VAL A 35 -17.04 -2.47 6.86
N GLU A 36 -17.39 -2.31 8.14
CA GLU A 36 -16.48 -1.84 9.18
C GLU A 36 -15.31 -2.79 9.39
N GLY A 37 -15.56 -4.11 9.39
CA GLY A 37 -14.53 -5.14 9.51
C GLY A 37 -13.57 -5.12 8.32
N PHE A 38 -14.11 -4.99 7.10
CA PHE A 38 -13.29 -4.85 5.91
C PHE A 38 -12.43 -3.58 5.94
N MET A 39 -13.00 -2.44 6.35
CA MET A 39 -12.29 -1.18 6.49
C MET A 39 -11.19 -1.25 7.55
N HIS A 40 -11.40 -1.98 8.64
CA HIS A 40 -10.38 -2.23 9.65
C HIS A 40 -9.20 -3.00 9.07
N GLU A 41 -9.45 -4.13 8.38
CA GLU A 41 -8.42 -4.93 7.72
C GLU A 41 -7.64 -4.13 6.68
N LEU A 42 -8.35 -3.36 5.85
CA LEU A 42 -7.77 -2.47 4.85
C LEU A 42 -6.84 -1.44 5.50
N ASN A 43 -7.28 -0.77 6.57
CA ASN A 43 -6.49 0.22 7.30
C ASN A 43 -5.25 -0.41 7.93
N SER A 44 -5.37 -1.60 8.52
CA SER A 44 -4.26 -2.35 9.10
C SER A 44 -3.23 -2.72 8.04
N TYR A 45 -3.65 -3.18 6.86
CA TYR A 45 -2.75 -3.45 5.75
C TYR A 45 -2.01 -2.19 5.27
N ILE A 46 -2.72 -1.06 5.12
CA ILE A 46 -2.11 0.21 4.70
C ILE A 46 -1.06 0.68 5.71
N ARG A 47 -1.35 0.59 7.01
CA ARG A 47 -0.38 0.91 8.06
C ARG A 47 0.85 0.02 7.98
N TRP A 48 0.65 -1.31 7.91
CA TRP A 48 1.76 -2.24 7.72
C TRP A 48 2.59 -1.93 6.48
N TYR A 49 1.94 -1.67 5.34
CA TYR A 49 2.61 -1.37 4.08
C TYR A 49 3.52 -0.15 4.19
N ASN A 50 3.08 0.90 4.90
CA ASN A 50 3.81 2.15 5.02
C ASN A 50 4.88 2.13 6.12
N GLU A 51 4.60 1.47 7.25
CA GLU A 51 5.40 1.60 8.49
C GLU A 51 6.24 0.38 8.81
N ARG A 52 5.92 -0.79 8.24
CA ARG A 52 6.55 -2.08 8.63
C ARG A 52 7.10 -2.88 7.46
N ARG A 53 6.60 -2.66 6.24
CA ARG A 53 6.99 -3.43 5.06
C ARG A 53 8.45 -3.21 4.69
N ILE A 54 9.28 -4.23 4.86
CA ILE A 54 10.68 -4.21 4.45
C ILE A 54 10.75 -4.17 2.92
N LYS A 55 11.48 -3.18 2.38
CA LYS A 55 11.74 -3.07 0.94
C LYS A 55 13.24 -3.01 0.71
N LEU A 56 13.80 -4.04 0.08
CA LEU A 56 15.25 -4.12 -0.18
C LEU A 56 15.77 -2.93 -0.99
N SER A 57 15.00 -2.46 -1.99
CA SER A 57 15.36 -1.26 -2.75
C SER A 57 15.32 0.05 -1.95
N LEU A 58 14.78 0.03 -0.73
CA LEU A 58 14.85 1.13 0.25
C LEU A 58 15.82 0.82 1.38
N ARG A 59 16.90 0.05 1.10
CA ARG A 59 17.91 -0.34 2.11
C ARG A 59 17.29 -1.08 3.30
N ALA A 60 16.33 -1.96 3.01
CA ALA A 60 15.56 -2.72 4.01
C ALA A 60 14.74 -1.87 5.00
N MET A 61 14.50 -0.58 4.71
CA MET A 61 13.59 0.27 5.47
C MET A 61 12.15 0.16 4.97
N SER A 62 11.19 0.49 5.84
CA SER A 62 9.82 0.78 5.43
C SER A 62 9.74 2.08 4.62
N PRO A 63 8.67 2.29 3.83
CA PRO A 63 8.46 3.55 3.12
C PRO A 63 8.55 4.80 4.01
N VAL A 64 7.97 4.76 5.21
CA VAL A 64 8.01 5.90 6.15
C VAL A 64 9.41 6.11 6.70
N GLU A 65 10.10 5.05 7.15
CA GLU A 65 11.48 5.15 7.63
C GLU A 65 12.42 5.70 6.55
N TYR A 66 12.27 5.23 5.32
CA TYR A 66 13.07 5.72 4.21
C TYR A 66 12.84 7.21 3.95
N ARG A 67 11.59 7.68 4.01
CA ARG A 67 11.28 9.11 3.87
C ARG A 67 11.89 9.94 5.00
N ARG A 68 11.85 9.45 6.24
CA ARG A 68 12.50 10.09 7.39
C ARG A 68 14.02 10.14 7.24
N HIS A 69 14.64 9.05 6.78
CA HIS A 69 16.06 8.99 6.48
C HIS A 69 16.48 10.02 5.42
N LEU A 70 15.62 10.32 4.45
CA LEU A 70 15.83 11.37 3.44
C LEU A 70 15.46 12.79 3.93
N GLY A 71 14.94 12.97 5.14
CA GLY A 71 14.44 14.25 5.64
C GLY A 71 13.15 14.75 4.95
N LEU A 72 12.39 13.86 4.30
CA LEU A 72 11.17 14.17 3.54
C LEU A 72 9.87 13.93 4.33
N ALA A 73 10.00 13.47 5.58
CA ALA A 73 8.90 13.24 6.50
C ALA A 73 9.41 13.38 7.94
N THR A 74 8.52 13.83 8.83
CA THR A 74 8.76 13.94 10.28
C THR A 74 8.40 12.67 11.05
#